data_AF-A0A969HEC9-F1
#
_entry.id   AF-A0A969HEC9-F1
#
_cell.length_a   1.000
_cell.length_b   1.000
_cell.length_c   1.000
_cell.angle_alpha   90.00
_cell.angle_beta   90.00
_cell.angle_gamma   90.00
#
_symmetry.space_group_name_H-M   'P 1'
#
loop_
_entity.id
_entity.type
_entity.pdbx_description
1 polymer ?
#
loop_
_entity_poly.entity_id
_entity_poly.type
_entity_poly.pdbx_seq_one_letter_code
_entity_poly.pdbx_strand_id
1 'polypeptide(L)'
;MGLPCRSSLRRRRELPDFAWLYLKQEGEAVSLPLVVDGQAVDQTNVTIGPIKVGGPPPGMILSPSALNPAHPLAVKLGDPPSIALQGYELHLENKQLHLKLYWESITQTTVDWSVFIHLRDATGAIVAQRDGPLGSGQYPASLWDPGEIIADEMTLTLENLSLAKPYHLYIGLYNLVTGERLSTPGNPANEILLTQSIIREN
;
A
#
# COMPACT_ATOMS: atom_id res chain seq x y z
N MET A 1 -29.43 -50.07 21.41
CA MET A 1 -28.22 -49.90 20.57
C MET A 1 -27.97 -48.41 20.41
N GLY A 2 -27.03 -47.85 21.16
CA GLY A 2 -26.63 -46.45 21.07
C GLY A 2 -25.16 -46.35 21.44
N LEU A 3 -24.33 -45.91 20.49
CA LEU A 3 -22.89 -45.70 20.71
C LEU A 3 -22.67 -44.25 21.16
N PRO A 4 -21.79 -43.98 22.15
CA PRO A 4 -21.46 -42.62 22.53
C PRO A 4 -20.43 -42.02 21.56
N CYS A 5 -20.70 -40.80 21.10
CA CYS A 5 -19.77 -39.96 20.37
C CYS A 5 -18.73 -39.39 21.36
N ARG A 6 -17.45 -39.72 21.19
CA ARG A 6 -16.35 -39.10 21.94
C ARG A 6 -15.81 -37.92 21.13
N SER A 7 -16.07 -36.70 21.61
CA SER A 7 -15.39 -35.49 21.17
C SER A 7 -13.98 -35.45 21.79
N SER A 8 -12.94 -35.60 20.98
CA SER A 8 -11.57 -35.30 21.41
C SER A 8 -11.17 -33.92 20.91
N LEU A 9 -11.36 -32.92 21.77
CA LEU A 9 -10.73 -31.61 21.67
C LEU A 9 -9.38 -31.61 22.39
N ARG A 10 -8.41 -30.91 21.77
CA ARG A 10 -7.04 -30.53 22.20
C ARG A 10 -5.94 -31.51 21.78
N ARG A 11 -4.84 -31.05 21.17
CA ARG A 11 -4.03 -29.86 21.51
C ARG A 11 -3.46 -29.22 20.23
N ARG A 12 -3.44 -27.88 20.16
CA ARG A 12 -2.71 -27.11 19.14
C ARG A 12 -1.22 -27.45 19.35
N ARG A 13 -0.57 -28.12 18.39
CA ARG A 13 0.89 -28.30 18.42
C ARG A 13 1.52 -26.92 18.22
N GLU A 14 2.40 -26.53 19.13
CA GLU A 14 3.41 -25.52 18.85
C GLU A 14 4.19 -26.01 17.62
N LEU A 15 4.17 -25.20 16.55
CA LEU A 15 4.97 -25.48 15.36
C LEU A 15 6.43 -25.11 15.70
N PRO A 16 7.42 -25.93 15.32
CA PRO A 16 8.82 -25.58 15.54
C PRO A 16 9.25 -24.39 14.65
N ASP A 17 10.24 -23.61 15.09
CA ASP A 17 10.80 -22.39 14.48
C ASP A 17 11.50 -22.58 13.12
N PHE A 18 11.23 -23.67 12.41
CA PHE A 18 11.94 -24.02 11.18
C PHE A 18 10.96 -24.32 10.05
N ALA A 19 11.13 -23.64 8.92
CA ALA A 19 10.48 -23.94 7.65
C ALA A 19 11.53 -24.41 6.64
N TRP A 20 11.16 -25.37 5.80
CA TRP A 20 12.03 -25.91 4.75
C TRP A 20 11.65 -25.29 3.40
N LEU A 21 12.60 -24.70 2.69
CA LEU A 21 12.42 -24.26 1.30
C LEU A 21 12.86 -25.40 0.36
N TYR A 22 11.90 -26.01 -0.34
CA TYR A 22 12.17 -27.00 -1.37
C TYR A 22 12.00 -26.38 -2.75
N LEU A 23 13.06 -26.39 -3.56
CA LEU A 23 12.97 -26.07 -4.98
C LEU A 23 12.92 -27.38 -5.76
N LYS A 24 11.75 -27.68 -6.32
CA LYS A 24 11.55 -28.87 -7.15
C LYS A 24 11.98 -28.54 -8.59
N GLN A 25 13.18 -28.97 -8.95
CA GLN A 25 13.58 -29.08 -10.35
C GLN A 25 13.03 -30.39 -10.92
N GLU A 26 12.66 -30.45 -12.19
CA GLU A 26 12.03 -31.63 -12.80
C GLU A 26 12.85 -32.92 -12.56
N GLY A 27 12.38 -33.76 -11.63
CA GLY A 27 12.83 -35.15 -11.48
C GLY A 27 13.76 -35.46 -10.30
N GLU A 28 14.56 -34.52 -9.79
CA GLU A 28 15.46 -34.75 -8.65
C GLU A 28 15.42 -33.63 -7.61
N ALA A 29 15.34 -34.01 -6.33
CA ALA A 29 15.49 -33.08 -5.22
C ALA A 29 16.98 -32.79 -5.01
N VAL A 30 17.45 -31.64 -5.50
CA VAL A 30 18.83 -31.18 -5.28
C VAL A 30 18.89 -30.31 -4.02
N SER A 31 19.84 -30.57 -3.12
CA SER A 31 20.16 -29.66 -2.02
C SER A 31 20.97 -28.48 -2.56
N LEU A 32 20.45 -27.26 -2.45
CA LEU A 32 21.23 -26.07 -2.77
C LEU A 32 22.16 -25.74 -1.60
N PRO A 33 23.49 -25.62 -1.82
CA PRO A 33 24.39 -25.18 -0.76
C PRO A 33 24.06 -23.74 -0.39
N LEU A 34 24.12 -23.41 0.90
CA LEU A 34 24.08 -22.02 1.34
C LEU A 34 25.41 -21.35 0.92
N VAL A 35 25.30 -20.24 0.20
CA VAL A 35 26.46 -19.49 -0.29
C VAL A 35 26.39 -18.06 0.26
N VAL A 36 27.47 -17.61 0.90
CA VAL A 36 27.63 -16.25 1.41
C VAL A 36 28.86 -15.65 0.72
N ASP A 37 28.71 -14.49 0.08
CA ASP A 37 29.77 -13.81 -0.67
C ASP A 37 30.50 -14.71 -1.69
N GLY A 38 29.75 -15.61 -2.32
CA GLY A 38 30.27 -16.54 -3.34
C GLY A 38 31.00 -17.77 -2.78
N GLN A 39 31.08 -17.94 -1.46
CA GLN A 39 31.64 -19.13 -0.82
C GLN A 39 30.56 -20.00 -0.19
N ALA A 40 30.63 -21.31 -0.44
CA ALA A 40 29.78 -22.27 0.25
C ALA A 40 30.13 -22.27 1.74
N VAL A 41 29.12 -22.14 2.59
CA VAL A 41 29.30 -22.14 4.04
C VAL A 41 28.75 -23.44 4.63
N ASP A 42 29.46 -23.97 5.62
CA ASP A 42 29.01 -25.14 6.41
C ASP A 42 28.08 -24.67 7.55
N GLN A 43 27.00 -23.99 7.17
CA GLN A 43 25.96 -23.56 8.09
C GLN A 43 24.69 -24.36 7.80
N THR A 44 24.16 -24.99 8.84
CA THR A 44 22.93 -25.78 8.76
C THR A 44 21.67 -24.95 8.95
N ASN A 45 21.82 -23.72 9.47
CA ASN A 45 20.72 -22.80 9.73
C ASN A 45 21.06 -21.43 9.16
N VAL A 46 20.15 -20.86 8.39
CA VAL A 46 20.18 -19.46 7.97
C VAL A 46 18.88 -18.80 8.39
N THR A 47 18.97 -17.60 8.98
CA THR A 47 17.79 -16.77 9.16
C THR A 47 17.52 -16.09 7.84
N ILE A 48 16.55 -16.63 7.10
CA ILE A 48 15.91 -15.88 6.03
C ILE A 48 14.96 -14.91 6.74
N GLY A 49 15.03 -13.63 6.40
CA GLY A 49 14.01 -12.67 6.84
C GLY A 49 12.61 -13.10 6.41
N PRO A 50 11.56 -12.33 6.76
CA PRO A 50 10.22 -12.61 6.29
C PRO A 50 10.21 -12.78 4.77
N ILE A 51 9.68 -13.91 4.30
CA ILE A 51 9.54 -14.19 2.86
C ILE A 51 8.17 -13.68 2.42
N LYS A 52 8.15 -12.68 1.54
CA LYS A 52 6.92 -12.25 0.85
C LYS A 52 6.60 -13.26 -0.25
N VAL A 53 5.52 -14.03 -0.07
CA VAL A 53 5.05 -14.99 -1.07
C VAL A 53 3.94 -14.32 -1.89
N GLY A 54 4.16 -14.18 -3.21
CA GLY A 54 3.25 -13.43 -4.08
C GLY A 54 3.41 -11.92 -3.89
N GLY A 55 4.62 -11.41 -4.16
CA GLY A 55 4.93 -9.98 -4.11
C GLY A 55 3.99 -9.14 -4.97
N PRO A 56 4.12 -7.80 -4.92
CA PRO A 56 3.18 -6.92 -5.59
C PRO A 56 3.09 -7.23 -7.09
N PRO A 57 1.96 -6.90 -7.73
CA PRO A 57 1.83 -6.95 -9.18
C PRO A 57 3.03 -6.28 -9.88
N PRO A 58 3.53 -6.83 -11.00
CA PRO A 58 4.64 -6.23 -11.74
C PRO A 58 4.38 -4.76 -12.06
N GLY A 59 5.39 -3.90 -11.79
CA GLY A 59 5.31 -2.46 -12.04
C GLY A 59 4.71 -1.61 -10.91
N MET A 60 4.22 -2.24 -9.83
CA MET A 60 3.69 -1.50 -8.68
C MET A 60 4.78 -0.93 -7.76
N ILE A 61 5.89 -1.66 -7.54
CA ILE A 61 7.08 -1.12 -6.87
C ILE A 61 7.93 -0.36 -7.88
N LEU A 62 8.35 0.84 -7.50
CA LEU A 62 9.29 1.68 -8.24
C LEU A 62 10.64 1.74 -7.55
N SER A 63 11.70 1.71 -8.35
CA SER A 63 13.03 2.12 -7.90
C SER A 63 13.07 3.64 -7.71
N PRO A 64 13.88 4.19 -6.78
CA PRO A 64 14.00 5.63 -6.59
C PRO A 64 14.36 6.41 -7.87
N SER A 65 15.17 5.83 -8.75
CA SER A 65 15.53 6.44 -10.05
C SER A 65 14.40 6.45 -11.08
N ALA A 66 13.37 5.63 -10.90
CA ALA A 66 12.19 5.58 -11.77
C ALA A 66 11.07 6.50 -11.26
N LEU A 67 11.16 7.00 -10.02
CA LEU A 67 10.19 7.94 -9.46
C LEU A 67 10.36 9.32 -10.11
N ASN A 68 9.39 9.70 -10.95
CA ASN A 68 9.36 11.01 -11.60
C ASN A 68 7.91 11.54 -11.68
N PRO A 69 7.30 11.90 -10.55
CA PRO A 69 5.92 12.38 -10.53
C PRO A 69 5.80 13.72 -11.26
N ALA A 70 4.72 13.92 -12.01
CA ALA A 70 4.43 15.23 -12.60
C ALA A 70 4.26 16.33 -11.54
N HIS A 71 3.80 15.96 -10.33
CA HIS A 71 3.63 16.85 -9.18
C HIS A 71 4.35 16.27 -7.95
N PRO A 72 5.61 16.65 -7.69
CA PRO A 72 6.34 16.22 -6.49
C PRO A 72 5.80 16.92 -5.22
N LEU A 73 5.78 16.21 -4.09
CA LEU A 73 5.29 16.71 -2.80
C LEU A 73 6.21 16.38 -1.61
N ALA A 74 6.65 15.13 -1.48
CA ALA A 74 7.45 14.62 -0.36
C ALA A 74 6.86 14.89 1.05
N VAL A 75 5.55 14.71 1.21
CA VAL A 75 4.86 14.91 2.50
C VAL A 75 4.92 13.64 3.33
N LYS A 76 5.47 13.72 4.54
CA LYS A 76 5.55 12.61 5.50
C LYS A 76 4.33 12.61 6.43
N LEU A 77 3.69 11.46 6.61
CA LEU A 77 2.51 11.24 7.44
C LEU A 77 2.84 10.35 8.64
N GLY A 78 2.18 10.59 9.76
CA GLY A 78 2.42 9.94 11.04
C GLY A 78 3.30 10.77 11.98
N ASP A 79 3.17 10.50 13.28
CA ASP A 79 4.04 11.03 14.33
C ASP A 79 4.40 9.89 15.32
N PRO A 80 5.59 9.25 15.17
CA PRO A 80 6.61 9.52 14.16
C PRO A 80 6.17 9.11 12.73
N PRO A 81 6.80 9.67 11.68
CA PRO A 81 6.39 9.38 10.32
C PRO A 81 6.60 7.92 9.90
N SER A 82 5.58 7.34 9.26
CA SER A 82 5.60 5.95 8.78
C SER A 82 5.40 5.80 7.28
N ILE A 83 4.71 6.75 6.64
CA ILE A 83 4.45 6.76 5.20
C ILE A 83 4.72 8.16 4.64
N ALA A 84 5.22 8.25 3.41
CA ALA A 84 5.32 9.51 2.68
C ALA A 84 4.52 9.48 1.38
N LEU A 85 3.89 10.59 1.02
CA LEU A 85 3.42 10.86 -0.34
C LEU A 85 4.52 11.60 -1.09
N GLN A 86 5.22 10.90 -1.97
CA GLN A 86 6.34 11.46 -2.74
C GLN A 86 5.86 12.40 -3.85
N GLY A 87 4.71 12.12 -4.42
CA GLY A 87 4.09 12.96 -5.44
C GLY A 87 2.91 12.26 -6.07
N TYR A 88 2.37 12.88 -7.12
CA TYR A 88 1.24 12.34 -7.85
C TYR A 88 1.23 12.78 -9.32
N GLU A 89 0.44 12.06 -10.09
CA GLU A 89 -0.04 12.45 -11.41
C GLU A 89 -1.56 12.46 -11.40
N LEU A 90 -2.12 13.34 -12.21
CA LEU A 90 -3.56 13.37 -12.46
C LEU A 90 -3.83 13.64 -13.93
N HIS A 91 -4.87 13.02 -14.45
CA HIS A 91 -5.42 13.33 -15.76
C HIS A 91 -6.93 13.14 -15.74
N LEU A 92 -7.64 13.96 -16.51
CA LEU A 92 -9.07 13.88 -16.66
C LEU A 92 -9.41 13.36 -18.05
N GLU A 93 -10.21 12.30 -18.08
CA GLU A 93 -10.73 11.72 -19.30
C GLU A 93 -12.17 11.26 -19.06
N ASN A 94 -13.11 11.62 -19.95
CA ASN A 94 -14.49 11.12 -19.91
C ASN A 94 -15.15 11.27 -18.52
N LYS A 95 -15.02 12.45 -17.88
CA LYS A 95 -15.52 12.70 -16.51
C LYS A 95 -14.93 11.78 -15.43
N GLN A 96 -13.77 11.19 -15.67
CA GLN A 96 -13.03 10.41 -14.69
C GLN A 96 -11.70 11.08 -14.42
N LEU A 97 -11.50 11.47 -13.16
CA LEU A 97 -10.19 11.93 -12.70
C LEU A 97 -9.39 10.70 -12.31
N HIS A 98 -8.40 10.38 -13.12
CA HIS A 98 -7.43 9.33 -12.85
C HIS A 98 -6.28 9.91 -12.05
N LEU A 99 -5.93 9.25 -10.95
CA LEU A 99 -4.83 9.58 -10.08
C LEU A 99 -3.83 8.45 -10.05
N LYS A 100 -2.55 8.81 -10.10
CA LYS A 100 -1.46 7.92 -9.75
C LYS A 100 -0.68 8.55 -8.61
N LEU A 101 -0.69 7.87 -7.47
CA LEU A 101 -0.12 8.34 -6.21
C LEU A 101 1.15 7.55 -5.92
N TYR A 102 2.21 8.24 -5.52
CA TYR A 102 3.48 7.61 -5.23
C TYR A 102 3.73 7.62 -3.73
N TRP A 103 3.51 6.48 -3.10
CA TRP A 103 3.65 6.31 -1.66
C TRP A 103 4.99 5.65 -1.33
N GLU A 104 5.65 6.08 -0.27
CA GLU A 104 6.86 5.43 0.24
C GLU A 104 6.64 4.97 1.67
N SER A 105 7.05 3.75 1.98
CA SER A 105 7.16 3.27 3.35
C SER A 105 8.39 3.89 4.02
N ILE A 106 8.22 4.72 5.05
CA ILE A 106 9.36 5.27 5.82
C ILE A 106 9.81 4.25 6.87
N THR A 107 8.83 3.60 7.51
CA THR A 107 9.03 2.57 8.52
C THR A 107 8.01 1.47 8.32
N GLN A 108 8.33 0.25 8.74
CA GLN A 108 7.37 -0.84 8.70
C GLN A 108 6.14 -0.51 9.55
N THR A 109 4.96 -0.57 8.94
CA THR A 109 3.66 -0.39 9.60
C THR A 109 2.99 -1.73 9.82
N THR A 110 2.17 -1.85 10.86
CA THR A 110 1.28 -3.01 11.06
C THR A 110 -0.17 -2.71 10.67
N VAL A 111 -0.43 -1.50 10.17
CA VAL A 111 -1.76 -1.03 9.80
C VAL A 111 -1.90 -1.03 8.29
N ASP A 112 -2.97 -1.65 7.81
CA ASP A 112 -3.40 -1.58 6.41
C ASP A 112 -4.26 -0.34 6.20
N TRP A 113 -3.59 0.73 5.79
CA TRP A 113 -4.20 2.01 5.56
C TRP A 113 -5.15 1.99 4.37
N SER A 114 -6.23 2.75 4.47
CA SER A 114 -7.10 3.11 3.35
C SER A 114 -6.85 4.56 2.96
N VAL A 115 -6.84 4.83 1.66
CA VAL A 115 -6.80 6.18 1.09
C VAL A 115 -8.22 6.72 1.01
N PHE A 116 -8.41 7.98 1.41
CA PHE A 116 -9.59 8.75 1.03
C PHE A 116 -9.18 9.87 0.07
N ILE A 117 -10.01 10.12 -0.93
CA ILE A 117 -9.88 11.22 -1.88
C ILE A 117 -11.18 12.01 -1.80
N HIS A 118 -11.09 13.29 -1.44
CA HIS A 118 -12.23 14.20 -1.35
C HIS A 118 -12.06 15.35 -2.34
N LEU A 119 -13.00 15.48 -3.27
CA LEU A 119 -13.13 16.67 -4.10
C LEU A 119 -14.12 17.62 -3.44
N ARG A 120 -13.66 18.83 -3.11
CA ARG A 120 -14.47 19.87 -2.47
C ARG A 120 -14.71 21.05 -3.41
N ASP A 121 -15.91 21.62 -3.35
CA ASP A 121 -16.21 22.87 -4.04
C ASP A 121 -15.70 24.11 -3.28
N ALA A 122 -16.02 25.30 -3.80
CA ALA A 122 -15.62 26.57 -3.19
C ALA A 122 -16.24 26.83 -1.81
N THR A 123 -17.33 26.14 -1.45
CA THR A 123 -17.96 26.22 -0.13
C THR A 123 -17.30 25.27 0.88
N GLY A 124 -16.43 24.37 0.40
CA GLY A 124 -15.84 23.31 1.20
C GLY A 124 -16.67 22.03 1.27
N ALA A 125 -17.82 21.98 0.59
CA ALA A 125 -18.64 20.77 0.53
C ALA A 125 -17.97 19.69 -0.31
N ILE A 126 -17.98 18.44 0.17
CA ILE A 126 -17.52 17.28 -0.61
C ILE A 126 -18.55 17.01 -1.70
N VAL A 127 -18.13 17.15 -2.96
CA VAL A 127 -18.99 16.98 -4.15
C VAL A 127 -18.71 15.69 -4.91
N ALA A 128 -17.55 15.07 -4.68
CA ALA A 128 -17.22 13.72 -5.11
C ALA A 128 -16.17 13.14 -4.16
N GLN A 129 -16.18 11.82 -3.98
CA GLN A 129 -15.18 11.14 -3.16
C GLN A 129 -14.88 9.73 -3.65
N ARG A 130 -13.69 9.24 -3.30
CA ARG A 130 -13.28 7.86 -3.52
C ARG A 130 -12.46 7.39 -2.33
N ASP A 131 -12.82 6.22 -1.84
CA ASP A 131 -12.10 5.53 -0.77
C ASP A 131 -11.65 4.16 -1.26
N GLY A 132 -10.55 3.66 -0.71
CA GLY A 132 -10.08 2.31 -0.98
C GLY A 132 -8.82 1.94 -0.22
N PRO A 133 -8.49 0.65 -0.16
CA PRO A 133 -7.23 0.19 0.44
C PRO A 133 -6.03 0.77 -0.31
N LEU A 134 -4.99 1.17 0.43
CA LEU A 134 -3.71 1.60 -0.12
C LEU A 134 -3.07 0.46 -0.95
N GLY A 135 -2.37 0.82 -2.03
CA GLY A 135 -1.79 -0.16 -2.96
C GLY A 135 -2.87 -0.89 -3.76
N SER A 136 -3.97 -0.20 -4.05
CA SER A 136 -5.15 -0.71 -4.76
C SER A 136 -5.74 -2.02 -4.17
N GLY A 137 -5.47 -2.30 -2.89
CA GLY A 137 -5.88 -3.53 -2.21
C GLY A 137 -5.13 -4.80 -2.62
N GLN A 138 -4.16 -4.69 -3.53
CA GLN A 138 -3.35 -5.81 -4.01
C GLN A 138 -2.07 -5.99 -3.19
N TYR A 139 -1.55 -4.90 -2.65
CA TYR A 139 -0.34 -4.91 -1.84
C TYR A 139 -0.50 -4.01 -0.62
N PRO A 140 -1.08 -4.54 0.47
CA PRO A 140 -1.41 -3.76 1.66
C PRO A 140 -0.15 -3.22 2.37
N ALA A 141 -0.31 -2.06 3.02
CA ALA A 141 0.80 -1.31 3.61
C ALA A 141 1.59 -2.09 4.67
N SER A 142 0.96 -3.03 5.38
CA SER A 142 1.67 -3.86 6.36
C SER A 142 2.73 -4.77 5.76
N LEU A 143 2.68 -5.00 4.45
CA LEU A 143 3.66 -5.81 3.72
C LEU A 143 4.80 -4.99 3.14
N TRP A 144 4.76 -3.66 3.26
CA TRP A 144 5.77 -2.81 2.64
C TRP A 144 7.05 -2.81 3.47
N ASP A 145 8.19 -3.05 2.81
CA ASP A 145 9.48 -2.85 3.44
C ASP A 145 9.81 -1.34 3.47
N PRO A 146 10.55 -0.86 4.49
CA PRO A 146 11.05 0.51 4.51
C PRO A 146 11.82 0.85 3.21
N GLY A 147 11.49 1.98 2.60
CA GLY A 147 12.04 2.46 1.34
C GLY A 147 11.31 1.94 0.09
N GLU A 148 10.35 1.01 0.20
CA GLU A 148 9.52 0.63 -0.95
C GLU A 148 8.66 1.81 -1.40
N ILE A 149 8.74 2.14 -2.69
CA ILE A 149 7.93 3.17 -3.35
C ILE A 149 6.86 2.47 -4.18
N ILE A 150 5.60 2.73 -3.89
CA ILE A 150 4.43 2.11 -4.49
C ILE A 150 3.68 3.11 -5.35
N ALA A 151 3.45 2.75 -6.61
CA ALA A 151 2.52 3.43 -7.49
C ALA A 151 1.10 2.90 -7.25
N ASP A 152 0.21 3.74 -6.74
CA ASP A 152 -1.18 3.42 -6.45
C ASP A 152 -2.12 4.19 -7.36
N GLU A 153 -2.95 3.48 -8.13
CA GLU A 153 -3.83 4.07 -9.13
C GLU A 153 -5.27 4.09 -8.64
N MET A 154 -5.90 5.26 -8.70
CA MET A 154 -7.28 5.47 -8.24
C MET A 154 -8.05 6.33 -9.23
N THR A 155 -9.33 6.02 -9.42
CA THR A 155 -10.21 6.79 -10.29
C THR A 155 -11.35 7.40 -9.48
N LEU A 156 -11.56 8.70 -9.65
CA LEU A 156 -12.65 9.47 -9.07
C LEU A 156 -13.64 9.88 -10.17
N THR A 157 -14.89 9.45 -10.04
CA THR A 157 -15.97 9.74 -10.98
C THR A 157 -16.56 11.15 -10.76
N LEU A 158 -16.71 11.93 -11.84
CA LEU A 158 -17.16 13.32 -11.83
C LEU A 158 -18.44 13.57 -12.66
N GLU A 159 -19.23 12.52 -12.96
CA GLU A 159 -20.35 12.55 -13.91
C GLU A 159 -21.31 13.74 -13.72
N ASN A 160 -21.61 14.09 -12.47
CA ASN A 160 -22.58 15.14 -12.14
C ASN A 160 -21.94 16.52 -11.90
N LEU A 161 -20.65 16.68 -12.18
CA LEU A 161 -19.89 17.89 -11.87
C LEU A 161 -19.59 18.73 -13.12
N SER A 162 -19.67 20.05 -12.92
CA SER A 162 -19.31 21.04 -13.94
C SER A 162 -17.81 21.27 -13.91
N LEU A 163 -17.11 20.89 -14.98
CA LEU A 163 -15.66 21.09 -15.11
C LEU A 163 -15.27 22.56 -15.26
N ALA A 164 -16.24 23.46 -15.44
CA ALA A 164 -16.00 24.89 -15.49
C ALA A 164 -15.83 25.53 -14.10
N LYS A 165 -16.09 24.78 -13.02
CA LYS A 165 -15.96 25.26 -11.64
C LYS A 165 -14.60 24.90 -11.04
N PRO A 166 -14.05 25.73 -10.15
CA PRO A 166 -12.88 25.35 -9.37
C PRO A 166 -13.26 24.32 -8.31
N TYR A 167 -12.35 23.36 -8.09
CA TYR A 167 -12.46 22.34 -7.05
C TYR A 167 -11.11 22.16 -6.38
N HIS A 168 -11.15 21.71 -5.12
CA HIS A 168 -9.99 21.40 -4.31
C HIS A 168 -9.94 19.90 -4.06
N LEU A 169 -8.80 19.27 -4.37
CA LEU A 169 -8.62 17.84 -4.17
C LEU A 169 -7.80 17.57 -2.92
N TYR A 170 -8.40 16.87 -1.96
CA TYR A 170 -7.78 16.48 -0.70
C TYR A 170 -7.57 14.97 -0.66
N ILE A 171 -6.48 14.54 -0.04
CA ILE A 171 -6.15 13.14 0.17
C ILE A 171 -5.67 12.89 1.60
N GLY A 172 -5.88 11.69 2.11
CA GLY A 172 -5.23 11.25 3.34
C GLY A 172 -5.38 9.76 3.55
N LEU A 173 -4.80 9.28 4.65
CA LEU A 173 -4.84 7.88 5.03
C LEU A 173 -5.66 7.71 6.31
N TYR A 174 -6.37 6.60 6.42
CA TYR A 174 -7.12 6.25 7.61
C TYR A 174 -7.14 4.74 7.85
N ASN A 175 -7.31 4.36 9.11
CA ASN A 175 -7.51 2.98 9.50
C ASN A 175 -8.99 2.63 9.25
N LEU A 176 -9.25 1.65 8.39
CA LEU A 176 -10.61 1.26 8.01
C LEU A 176 -11.46 0.77 9.19
N VAL A 177 -10.84 0.17 10.21
CA VAL A 177 -11.53 -0.40 11.38
C VAL A 177 -11.89 0.68 12.39
N THR A 178 -10.98 1.60 12.68
CA THR A 178 -11.18 2.63 13.72
C THR A 178 -11.72 3.95 13.17
N GLY A 179 -11.56 4.20 11.87
CA GLY A 179 -11.83 5.49 11.23
C GLY A 179 -10.79 6.56 11.55
N GLU A 180 -9.74 6.24 12.31
CA GLU A 180 -8.70 7.18 12.69
C GLU A 180 -7.84 7.54 11.48
N ARG A 181 -7.64 8.84 11.25
CA ARG A 181 -6.78 9.35 10.17
C ARG A 181 -5.33 9.40 10.62
N LEU A 182 -4.42 8.93 9.77
CA LEU A 182 -2.99 9.08 9.98
C LEU A 182 -2.63 10.58 9.98
N SER A 183 -1.87 11.03 10.97
CA SER A 183 -1.58 12.44 11.15
C SER A 183 -0.85 13.06 9.95
N THR A 184 -1.24 14.28 9.58
CA THR A 184 -0.55 15.08 8.55
C THR A 184 0.07 16.30 9.21
N PRO A 185 1.37 16.58 9.03
CA PRO A 185 2.04 17.71 9.64
C PRO A 185 1.33 19.04 9.35
N GLY A 186 1.03 19.79 10.40
CA GLY A 186 0.43 21.13 10.31
C GLY A 186 -1.02 21.16 9.82
N ASN A 187 -1.70 20.01 9.64
CA ASN A 187 -3.10 19.96 9.23
C ASN A 187 -3.94 19.16 10.25
N PRO A 188 -4.82 19.82 11.03
CA PRO A 188 -5.65 19.14 12.03
C PRO A 188 -6.71 18.22 11.43
N ALA A 189 -7.03 18.36 10.14
CA ALA A 189 -7.93 17.45 9.42
C ALA A 189 -7.23 16.18 8.91
N ASN A 190 -5.91 16.06 9.12
CA ASN A 190 -5.11 14.90 8.72
C ASN A 190 -5.25 14.58 7.22
N GLU A 191 -5.10 15.61 6.38
CA GLU A 191 -5.25 15.54 4.93
C GLU A 191 -4.24 16.45 4.22
N ILE A 192 -3.97 16.16 2.96
CA ILE A 192 -3.06 16.88 2.08
C ILE A 192 -3.88 17.47 0.95
N LEU A 193 -3.71 18.76 0.67
CA LEU A 193 -4.28 19.41 -0.52
C LEU A 193 -3.34 19.16 -1.71
N LEU A 194 -3.84 18.45 -2.73
CA LEU A 194 -3.05 18.16 -3.94
C LEU A 194 -3.09 19.34 -4.92
N THR A 195 -4.28 19.84 -5.27
CA THR A 195 -4.40 20.96 -6.24
C THR A 195 -5.63 21.82 -5.97
N GLN A 196 -5.54 23.09 -6.40
CA GLN A 196 -6.55 24.14 -6.22
C GLN A 196 -7.25 24.57 -7.53
N SER A 197 -6.84 24.06 -8.70
CA SER A 197 -7.25 24.66 -9.98
C SER A 197 -7.74 23.64 -11.01
N ILE A 198 -9.01 23.84 -11.40
CA ILE A 198 -9.76 23.35 -12.56
C ILE A 198 -9.18 22.08 -13.19
N ILE A 199 -9.83 20.95 -12.88
CA ILE A 199 -9.66 19.73 -13.65
C ILE A 199 -10.17 20.03 -15.08
N ARG A 200 -9.26 20.33 -16.00
CA ARG A 200 -9.58 20.56 -17.42
C ARG A 200 -9.28 19.28 -18.20
N GLU A 201 -10.19 18.90 -19.10
CA GLU A 201 -9.83 17.98 -20.17
C GLU A 201 -8.82 18.71 -21.06
N ASN A 202 -7.73 18.02 -21.40
CA ASN A 202 -6.65 18.54 -22.22
C ASN A 202 -7.11 18.71 -23.68
#